data_AF-A0A6B3FJX8-F1
#
_entry.id   AF-A0A6B3FJX8-F1
#
_cell.length_a   1.000
_cell.length_b   1.000
_cell.length_c   1.000
_cell.angle_alpha   90.00
_cell.angle_beta   90.00
_cell.angle_gamma   90.00
#
_symmetry.space_group_name_H-M   'P 1'
#
loop_
_entity.id
_entity.type
_entity.pdbx_description
1 polymer ?
#
loop_
_entity_poly.entity_id
_entity_poly.type
_entity_poly.pdbx_seq_one_letter_code
_entity_poly.pdbx_strand_id
1 'polypeptide(L)'
;PFSNSARLVELIRDALPQAAKRTGGNPAKRTFQALRIEVNGELSVLERAIPAAVDSLAVGGRIAVLSYHSLEDRLVKQVFAAGAANTAPPGLPVVPERYQPRLKQLTRGAELPTEEEVAQNRRAAPARL
;
A
#
# COMPACT_ATOMS: atom_id res chain seq x y z
N PRO A 1 -31.03 -6.07 10.54
CA PRO A 1 -30.25 -6.25 9.28
C PRO A 1 -29.79 -4.90 8.69
N PHE A 2 -28.53 -4.77 8.25
CA PHE A 2 -28.05 -3.57 7.56
C PHE A 2 -28.35 -3.64 6.06
N SER A 3 -28.94 -2.59 5.49
CA SER A 3 -29.30 -2.50 4.06
C SER A 3 -28.77 -1.23 3.38
N ASN A 4 -28.25 -0.27 4.14
CA ASN A 4 -27.62 0.94 3.61
C ASN A 4 -26.43 1.34 4.48
N SER A 5 -25.54 2.15 3.90
CA SER A 5 -24.33 2.64 4.56
C SER A 5 -24.64 3.63 5.68
N ALA A 6 -25.70 4.44 5.56
CA ALA A 6 -26.06 5.46 6.54
C ALA A 6 -26.32 4.86 7.93
N ARG A 7 -27.10 3.79 8.01
CA ARG A 7 -27.39 3.07 9.26
C ARG A 7 -26.13 2.52 9.92
N LEU A 8 -25.16 2.04 9.12
CA LEU A 8 -23.89 1.57 9.66
C LEU A 8 -23.03 2.74 10.19
N VAL A 9 -23.03 3.88 9.50
CA VAL A 9 -22.34 5.10 9.96
C VAL A 9 -22.89 5.58 11.29
N GLU A 10 -24.22 5.61 11.45
CA GLU A 10 -24.90 5.97 12.71
C GLU A 10 -24.49 5.05 13.85
N LEU A 11 -24.58 3.73 13.63
CA LEU A 11 -24.17 2.78 14.67
C LEU A 11 -22.70 2.96 15.08
N ILE A 12 -21.79 3.15 14.11
CA ILE A 12 -20.36 3.37 14.42
C ILE A 12 -20.21 4.65 15.25
N ARG A 13 -20.93 5.72 14.91
CA ARG A 13 -20.91 6.96 15.69
C ARG A 13 -21.41 6.74 17.10
N ASP A 14 -22.46 5.95 17.31
CA ASP A 14 -23.04 5.71 18.63
C ASP A 14 -22.13 4.82 19.50
N ALA A 15 -21.49 3.83 18.90
CA ALA A 15 -20.62 2.88 19.60
C ALA A 15 -19.26 3.47 20.02
N LEU A 16 -18.81 4.55 19.39
CA LEU A 16 -17.51 5.16 19.69
C LEU A 16 -17.57 6.08 20.92
N PRO A 17 -16.52 6.11 21.77
CA PRO A 17 -16.42 7.09 22.85
C PRO A 17 -16.25 8.51 22.29
N GLN A 18 -16.73 9.52 23.03
CA GLN A 18 -16.70 10.92 22.59
C GLN A 18 -15.29 11.42 22.25
N ALA A 19 -14.26 10.93 22.94
CA ALA A 19 -12.87 11.23 22.62
C ALA A 19 -12.49 10.82 21.18
N ALA A 20 -12.93 9.64 20.74
CA ALA A 20 -12.68 9.15 19.38
C ALA A 20 -13.50 9.89 18.31
N LYS A 21 -14.62 10.52 18.69
CA LYS A 21 -15.44 11.36 17.79
C LYS A 21 -14.85 12.75 17.56
N ARG A 22 -14.05 13.26 18.51
CA ARG A 22 -13.44 14.60 18.47
C ARG A 22 -12.19 14.67 17.60
N THR A 23 -11.51 13.54 17.39
CA THR A 23 -10.26 13.47 16.64
C THR A 23 -10.46 12.88 15.25
N GLY A 24 -10.10 13.64 14.21
CA GLY A 24 -10.10 13.18 12.82
C GLY A 24 -11.43 13.43 12.08
N GLY A 25 -11.47 12.99 10.82
CA GLY A 25 -12.64 13.12 9.93
C GLY A 25 -13.76 12.14 10.29
N ASN A 26 -14.59 11.75 9.31
CA ASN A 26 -15.71 10.84 9.54
C ASN A 26 -15.25 9.54 10.28
N PRO A 27 -15.77 9.24 11.49
CA PRO A 27 -15.30 8.13 12.30
C PRO A 27 -15.52 6.76 11.63
N ALA A 28 -16.50 6.65 10.74
CA ALA A 28 -16.77 5.43 10.00
C ALA A 28 -15.75 5.12 8.89
N LYS A 29 -14.90 6.09 8.50
CA LYS A 29 -13.98 5.94 7.36
C LYS A 29 -13.09 4.70 7.47
N ARG A 30 -12.52 4.43 8.64
CA ARG A 30 -11.65 3.25 8.86
C ARG A 30 -12.44 1.94 8.81
N THR A 31 -13.65 1.91 9.35
CA THR A 31 -14.52 0.71 9.28
C THR A 31 -14.90 0.39 7.84
N PHE A 32 -15.31 1.40 7.05
CA PHE A 32 -15.62 1.18 5.64
C PHE A 32 -14.40 0.78 4.82
N GLN A 33 -13.22 1.31 5.14
CA GLN A 33 -11.97 0.86 4.54
C GLN A 33 -11.69 -0.62 4.85
N ALA A 34 -11.82 -1.03 6.11
CA ALA A 34 -11.61 -2.42 6.51
C ALA A 34 -12.60 -3.37 5.83
N LEU A 35 -13.88 -3.01 5.78
CA LEU A 35 -14.89 -3.79 5.07
C LEU A 35 -14.59 -3.89 3.57
N ARG A 36 -14.17 -2.79 2.94
CA ARG A 36 -13.78 -2.79 1.52
C ARG A 36 -12.60 -3.73 1.26
N ILE A 37 -11.57 -3.67 2.11
CA ILE A 37 -10.40 -4.56 2.02
C ILE A 37 -10.81 -6.02 2.13
N GLU A 38 -11.60 -6.35 3.15
CA GLU A 38 -12.03 -7.72 3.42
C GLU A 38 -12.93 -8.27 2.30
N VAL A 39 -13.98 -7.54 1.93
CA VAL A 39 -14.98 -7.99 0.94
C VAL A 39 -14.36 -8.20 -0.43
N ASN A 40 -13.42 -7.35 -0.84
CA ASN A 40 -12.76 -7.47 -2.14
C ASN A 40 -11.48 -8.31 -2.08
N GLY A 41 -11.07 -8.80 -0.91
CA GLY A 41 -9.81 -9.54 -0.73
C GLY A 41 -8.59 -8.74 -1.20
N GLU A 42 -8.60 -7.41 -1.02
CA GLU A 42 -7.66 -6.49 -1.70
C GLU A 42 -6.20 -6.83 -1.38
N LEU A 43 -5.90 -7.11 -0.12
CA LEU A 43 -4.54 -7.46 0.30
C LEU A 43 -4.09 -8.79 -0.30
N SER A 44 -4.95 -9.83 -0.26
CA SER A 44 -4.60 -11.13 -0.83
C SER A 44 -4.40 -11.07 -2.34
N VAL A 45 -5.14 -10.21 -3.05
CA VAL A 45 -4.91 -9.94 -4.47
C VAL A 45 -3.54 -9.28 -4.66
N LEU A 46 -3.23 -8.25 -3.87
CA LEU A 46 -1.95 -7.54 -3.94
C LEU A 46 -0.75 -8.45 -3.63
N GLU A 47 -0.87 -9.32 -2.62
CA GLU A 47 0.14 -10.30 -2.22
C GLU A 47 0.54 -11.24 -3.36
N ARG A 48 -0.39 -11.57 -4.25
CA ARG A 48 -0.11 -12.40 -5.44
C ARG A 48 0.30 -11.56 -6.65
N ALA A 49 -0.34 -10.42 -6.85
CA ALA A 49 -0.17 -9.61 -8.05
C ALA A 49 1.20 -8.92 -8.11
N ILE A 50 1.69 -8.37 -7.00
CA ILE A 50 2.95 -7.61 -7.00
C ILE A 50 4.17 -8.49 -7.32
N PRO A 51 4.37 -9.66 -6.69
CA PRO A 51 5.46 -10.56 -7.07
C PRO A 51 5.36 -11.01 -8.52
N ALA A 52 4.16 -11.41 -8.97
CA ALA A 52 3.94 -11.84 -10.35
C ALA A 52 4.25 -10.72 -11.36
N ALA A 53 3.87 -9.49 -11.05
CA ALA A 53 4.18 -8.33 -11.88
C ALA A 53 5.69 -8.09 -11.97
N VAL A 54 6.41 -8.20 -10.84
CA VAL A 54 7.88 -8.10 -10.81
C VAL A 54 8.53 -9.19 -11.66
N ASP A 55 8.08 -10.44 -11.52
CA ASP A 55 8.61 -11.58 -12.27
C ASP A 55 8.34 -11.50 -13.78
N SER A 56 7.32 -10.73 -14.18
CA SER A 56 7.00 -10.50 -15.60
C SER A 56 7.85 -9.41 -16.27
N LEU A 57 8.70 -8.69 -15.52
CA LEU A 57 9.51 -7.61 -16.07
C LEU A 57 10.61 -8.15 -16.99
N ALA A 58 10.68 -7.59 -18.20
CA ALA A 58 11.86 -7.73 -19.04
C ALA A 58 13.05 -6.94 -18.46
N VAL A 59 14.27 -7.29 -18.86
CA VAL A 59 15.48 -6.54 -18.50
C VAL A 59 15.33 -5.08 -18.92
N GLY A 60 15.55 -4.16 -17.99
CA GLY A 60 15.34 -2.72 -18.19
C GLY A 60 13.89 -2.25 -18.05
N GLY A 61 12.94 -3.16 -17.83
CA GLY A 61 11.55 -2.85 -17.51
C GLY A 61 11.41 -2.10 -16.18
N ARG A 62 10.30 -1.38 -16.03
CA ARG A 62 9.96 -0.63 -14.81
C ARG A 62 8.58 -1.00 -14.33
N ILE A 63 8.42 -1.03 -13.02
CA ILE A 63 7.14 -1.15 -12.33
C ILE A 63 6.95 0.06 -11.43
N ALA A 64 5.74 0.60 -11.42
CA ALA A 64 5.32 1.70 -10.56
C ALA A 64 4.00 1.31 -9.91
N VAL A 65 3.85 1.56 -8.61
CA VAL A 65 2.67 1.12 -7.84
C VAL A 65 2.15 2.27 -7.01
N LEU A 66 0.91 2.67 -7.24
CA LEU A 66 0.21 3.63 -6.39
C LEU A 66 -0.53 2.89 -5.28
N SER A 67 -0.20 3.20 -4.03
CA SER A 67 -0.87 2.69 -2.83
C SER A 67 -1.61 3.80 -2.10
N TYR A 68 -2.79 3.50 -1.57
CA TYR A 68 -3.68 4.48 -0.93
C TYR A 68 -3.82 4.26 0.58
N HIS A 69 -3.26 3.18 1.10
CA HIS A 69 -3.14 2.98 2.55
C HIS A 69 -1.88 2.23 2.95
N SER A 70 -1.53 2.33 4.24
CA SER A 70 -0.27 1.83 4.79
C SER A 70 -0.07 0.32 4.64
N LEU A 71 -1.15 -0.47 4.60
CA LEU A 71 -1.05 -1.92 4.38
C LEU A 71 -0.59 -2.26 2.96
N GLU A 72 -1.14 -1.60 1.92
CA GLU A 72 -0.71 -1.75 0.52
C GLU A 72 0.75 -1.29 0.36
N ASP A 73 1.06 -0.07 0.83
CA ASP A 73 2.40 0.54 0.74
C ASP A 73 3.48 -0.34 1.38
N ARG A 74 3.17 -0.90 2.56
CA ARG A 74 4.10 -1.80 3.26
C ARG A 74 4.41 -3.05 2.44
N LEU A 75 3.39 -3.69 1.89
CA LEU A 75 3.54 -4.91 1.10
C LEU A 75 4.39 -4.63 -0.15
N VAL A 76 4.07 -3.57 -0.88
CA VAL A 76 4.83 -3.15 -2.08
C VAL A 76 6.29 -2.92 -1.74
N LYS A 77 6.56 -2.13 -0.68
CA LYS A 77 7.92 -1.86 -0.22
C LYS A 77 8.68 -3.12 0.19
N GLN A 78 8.02 -4.08 0.84
CA GLN A 78 8.65 -5.35 1.20
C GLN A 78 9.07 -6.15 -0.04
N VAL A 79 8.19 -6.28 -1.04
CA VAL A 79 8.53 -6.99 -2.29
C VAL A 79 9.66 -6.28 -3.04
N PHE A 80 9.58 -4.95 -3.14
CA PHE A 80 10.57 -4.15 -3.84
C PHE A 80 11.94 -4.18 -3.14
N ALA A 81 11.95 -4.06 -1.81
CA ALA A 81 13.18 -4.16 -1.02
C ALA A 81 13.81 -5.55 -1.13
N ALA A 82 13.00 -6.62 -1.08
CA ALA A 82 13.49 -7.99 -1.26
C ALA A 82 14.12 -8.18 -2.64
N GLY A 83 13.48 -7.68 -3.71
CA GLY A 83 14.03 -7.75 -5.07
C GLY A 83 15.29 -6.89 -5.28
N ALA A 84 15.48 -5.84 -4.49
CA ALA A 84 16.64 -4.95 -4.56
C ALA A 84 17.78 -5.32 -3.59
N ALA A 85 17.57 -6.32 -2.72
CA ALA A 85 18.57 -6.74 -1.75
C ALA A 85 19.61 -7.68 -2.38
N ASN A 86 20.87 -7.51 -2.01
CA ASN A 86 21.89 -8.53 -2.21
C ASN A 86 21.76 -9.56 -1.08
N THR A 87 21.56 -10.82 -1.45
CA THR A 87 21.33 -11.92 -0.49
C THR A 87 22.56 -12.82 -0.30
N ALA A 88 23.72 -12.39 -0.82
CA ALA A 88 24.96 -13.14 -0.71
C ALA A 88 25.47 -13.19 0.74
N PRO A 89 25.90 -14.36 1.22
CA PRO A 89 26.66 -14.46 2.46
C PRO A 89 27.89 -13.54 2.47
N PRO A 90 28.22 -12.95 3.63
CA PRO A 90 29.41 -12.11 3.76
C PRO A 90 30.68 -12.93 3.49
N GLY A 91 31.68 -12.30 2.88
CA GLY A 91 33.00 -12.92 2.62
C GLY A 91 33.11 -13.73 1.33
N LEU A 92 32.07 -13.76 0.49
CA LEU A 92 32.16 -14.34 -0.85
C LEU A 92 33.09 -13.49 -1.75
N PRO A 93 34.12 -14.08 -2.37
CA PRO A 93 35.05 -13.34 -3.24
C PRO A 93 34.37 -12.83 -4.52
N VAL A 94 33.35 -13.54 -5.01
CA VAL A 94 32.47 -13.13 -6.10
C VAL A 94 31.04 -13.49 -5.71
N VAL A 95 30.10 -12.56 -5.91
CA VAL A 95 28.68 -12.80 -5.65
C VAL A 95 28.06 -13.52 -6.85
N PRO A 96 27.58 -14.78 -6.69
CA PRO A 96 26.85 -15.47 -7.75
C PRO A 96 25.60 -14.69 -8.21
N GLU A 97 25.26 -14.80 -9.49
CA GLU A 97 24.13 -14.09 -10.11
C GLU A 97 22.80 -14.31 -9.38
N ARG A 98 22.56 -15.52 -8.84
CA ARG A 98 21.36 -15.85 -8.06
C ARG A 98 21.17 -15.00 -6.79
N TYR A 99 22.23 -14.39 -6.28
CA TYR A 99 22.19 -13.54 -5.09
C TYR A 99 22.21 -12.05 -5.42
N GLN A 100 22.41 -11.70 -6.71
CA GLN A 100 22.40 -10.32 -7.13
C GLN A 100 20.98 -9.74 -7.06
N PRO A 101 20.86 -8.44 -6.71
CA PRO A 101 19.59 -7.73 -6.82
C PRO A 101 19.00 -7.85 -8.22
N ARG A 102 17.71 -8.17 -8.31
CA ARG A 102 16.95 -8.21 -9.57
C ARG A 102 16.27 -6.88 -9.88
N LEU A 103 16.05 -6.07 -8.84
CA LEU A 103 15.46 -4.74 -8.93
C LEU A 103 16.45 -3.67 -8.51
N LYS A 104 16.27 -2.48 -9.08
CA LYS A 104 16.92 -1.25 -8.62
C LYS A 104 15.83 -0.29 -8.16
N GLN A 105 15.91 0.18 -6.92
CA GLN A 105 15.00 1.23 -6.43
C GLN A 105 15.26 2.53 -7.19
N LEU A 106 14.19 3.12 -7.73
CA LEU A 106 14.27 4.38 -8.48
C LEU A 106 13.96 5.60 -7.59
N THR A 107 13.18 5.41 -6.53
CA THR A 107 12.81 6.44 -5.55
C THR A 107 13.38 6.10 -4.17
N ARG A 108 13.49 7.11 -3.30
CA ARG A 108 13.84 6.92 -1.89
C ARG A 108 12.58 6.96 -1.04
N GLY A 109 11.97 5.80 -0.84
CA GLY A 109 10.66 5.72 -0.19
C GLY A 109 9.55 6.05 -1.18
N ALA A 110 8.38 6.40 -0.64
CA ALA A 110 7.23 6.73 -1.47
C ALA A 110 7.24 8.20 -1.85
N GLU A 111 6.99 8.50 -3.12
CA GLU A 111 6.70 9.86 -3.56
C GLU A 111 5.26 10.22 -3.16
N LEU A 112 5.09 11.43 -2.65
CA LEU A 112 3.79 11.94 -2.17
C LEU A 112 3.24 12.98 -3.15
N PRO A 113 1.90 13.09 -3.26
CA PRO A 113 1.29 14.14 -4.07
C PRO A 113 1.68 15.52 -3.55
N THR A 114 1.77 16.49 -4.45
CA THR A 114 1.99 17.89 -4.07
C THR A 114 0.74 18.51 -3.44
N GLU A 115 0.89 19.63 -2.73
CA GLU A 115 -0.26 20.36 -2.18
C GLU A 115 -1.24 20.81 -3.27
N GLU A 116 -0.71 21.24 -4.43
CA GLU A 116 -1.51 21.61 -5.59
C GLU A 116 -2.30 20.42 -6.14
N GLU A 117 -1.68 19.25 -6.27
CA GLU A 117 -2.36 18.03 -6.71
C GLU A 117 -3.48 17.64 -5.73
N VAL A 118 -3.24 17.74 -4.43
CA VAL A 118 -4.25 17.45 -3.41
C VAL A 118 -5.41 18.46 -3.44
N ALA A 119 -5.11 19.73 -3.73
CA ALA A 119 -6.13 20.77 -3.87
C ALA A 119 -7.04 20.53 -5.08
N GLN A 120 -6.47 20.09 -6.21
CA GLN A 120 -7.22 19.76 -7.43
C GLN A 120 -7.92 18.40 -7.34
N ASN A 121 -7.30 17.43 -6.66
CA ASN A 121 -7.79 16.07 -6.49
C ASN A 121 -7.62 15.58 -5.06
N ARG A 122 -8.65 15.78 -4.22
CA ARG A 122 -8.65 15.28 -2.84
C ARG A 122 -8.42 13.77 -2.70
N ARG A 123 -8.70 12.97 -3.75
CA ARG A 123 -8.44 11.52 -3.73
C ARG A 123 -6.95 11.18 -3.86
N ALA A 124 -6.11 12.11 -4.33
CA ALA A 124 -4.67 11.93 -4.39
C ALA A 124 -4.03 12.00 -2.99
N ALA A 125 -4.63 12.70 -2.03
CA ALA A 125 -4.04 12.96 -0.70
C ALA A 125 -3.39 11.77 0.03
N PRO A 126 -3.94 10.53 0.01
CA PRO A 126 -3.32 9.40 0.68
C PRO A 126 -2.41 8.57 -0.24
N ALA A 127 -2.26 8.94 -1.52
CA ALA A 127 -1.47 8.24 -2.50
C ALA A 127 0.01 8.24 -2.13
N ARG A 128 0.65 7.11 -2.42
CA ARG A 128 2.08 6.83 -2.25
C ARG A 128 2.52 6.08 -3.49
N LEU A 129 3.44 6.67 -4.25
CA LEU A 129 4.04 6.08 -5.45
C LEU A 129 5.39 5.42 -5.13
#